data_AF-A0A1X3D1K2-F1
#
_entry.id   AF-A0A1X3D1K2-F1
#
_cell.length_a   1.000
_cell.length_b   1.000
_cell.length_c   1.000
_cell.angle_alpha   90.00
_cell.angle_beta   90.00
_cell.angle_gamma   90.00
#
_symmetry.space_group_name_H-M   'P 1'
#
loop_
_entity.id
_entity.type
_entity.pdbx_description
1 polymer ?
#
loop_
_entity_poly.entity_id
_entity_poly.type
_entity_poly.pdbx_seq_one_letter_code
_entity_poly.pdbx_strand_id
1 'polypeptide(L)'
;LGGLGVAKGAGALSRKMAREAAEEAAERARAELHRDNLKDIGEWGRDKGLPQESFVYKNLPDSLTRENLQFEEFKTLTRTHMDDMTEEQVRQMKRIRDDVPPITRDTVVTKVMPYEYLEGYLKEENPYNTIGGFVTRKDDYGHLMGQNLENTYKHLALDYSGSPYTEALENGQDRYLVFEGRLTKPKQSEIPYGERFGGIHDDALPCTLNGFIACRSNEIIPEFYVKSQPKSPQYPEHGSTIWVVEDGVKHKAAVFDDNEMKFVPYEDANK
;
A
#
# COMPACT_ATOMS: atom_id res chain seq x y z
N LEU A 1 53.66 23.30 45.77
CA LEU A 1 52.86 22.06 45.62
C LEU A 1 51.39 22.44 45.49
N GLY A 2 50.73 21.98 44.41
CA GLY A 2 49.27 21.85 44.34
C GLY A 2 48.46 23.08 43.94
N GLY A 3 48.00 23.15 42.68
CA GLY A 3 47.05 24.20 42.26
C GLY A 3 46.51 24.12 40.83
N LEU A 4 47.00 23.20 39.98
CA LEU A 4 46.48 23.00 38.62
C LEU A 4 45.93 21.57 38.49
N GLY A 5 44.65 21.38 38.81
CA GLY A 5 43.99 20.08 38.61
C GLY A 5 42.46 20.12 38.65
N VAL A 6 41.87 21.08 39.37
CA VAL A 6 40.44 21.05 39.71
C VAL A 6 39.54 21.66 38.61
N ALA A 7 40.03 22.65 37.84
CA ALA A 7 39.20 23.38 36.87
C ALA A 7 38.85 22.56 35.60
N LYS A 8 39.70 21.62 35.16
CA LYS A 8 39.41 20.78 33.99
C LYS A 8 38.37 19.69 34.28
N GLY A 9 38.25 19.24 35.53
CA GLY A 9 37.29 18.21 35.94
C GLY A 9 35.85 18.71 35.99
N ALA A 10 35.61 19.90 36.56
CA ALA A 10 34.27 20.47 36.71
C ALA A 10 33.59 20.78 35.37
N GLY A 11 34.33 21.31 34.39
CA GLY A 11 33.80 21.59 33.05
C GLY A 11 33.52 20.33 32.23
N ALA A 12 34.25 19.23 32.48
CA ALA A 12 33.98 17.94 31.84
C ALA A 12 32.75 17.25 32.45
N LEU A 13 32.59 17.30 33.78
CA LEU A 13 31.41 16.81 34.50
C LEU A 13 30.13 17.55 34.09
N SER A 14 30.19 18.89 33.97
CA SER A 14 29.04 19.70 33.55
C SER A 14 28.59 19.41 32.11
N ARG A 15 29.53 19.24 31.16
CA ARG A 15 29.20 18.82 29.78
C ARG A 15 28.61 17.42 29.70
N LYS A 16 29.11 16.49 30.53
CA LYS A 16 28.57 15.13 30.60
C LYS A 16 27.13 15.13 31.09
N MET A 17 26.83 15.84 32.19
CA MET A 17 25.45 15.91 32.70
C MET A 17 24.49 16.60 31.72
N ALA A 18 24.93 17.64 31.00
CA ALA A 18 24.11 18.28 29.98
C ALA A 18 23.78 17.33 28.82
N ARG A 19 24.73 16.47 28.42
CA ARG A 19 24.52 15.45 27.39
C ARG A 19 23.56 14.36 27.85
N GLU A 20 23.73 13.86 29.07
CA GLU A 20 22.83 12.85 29.66
C GLU A 20 21.40 13.38 29.80
N ALA A 21 21.22 14.62 30.26
CA ALA A 21 19.91 15.25 30.35
C ALA A 21 19.26 15.45 28.96
N ALA A 22 20.05 15.77 27.93
CA ALA A 22 19.56 15.90 26.56
C ALA A 22 19.15 14.55 25.97
N GLU A 23 19.91 13.48 26.25
CA GLU A 23 19.60 12.11 25.84
C GLU A 23 18.32 11.61 26.51
N GLU A 24 18.17 11.81 27.82
CA GLU A 24 16.96 11.47 28.56
C GLU A 24 15.73 12.25 28.05
N ALA A 25 15.89 13.54 27.74
CA ALA A 25 14.81 14.35 27.16
C ALA A 25 14.40 13.84 25.77
N ALA A 26 15.38 13.45 24.93
CA ALA A 26 15.11 12.87 23.61
C ALA A 26 14.42 11.50 23.71
N GLU A 27 14.81 10.65 24.66
CA GLU A 27 14.14 9.36 24.92
C GLU A 27 12.70 9.57 25.38
N ARG A 28 12.45 10.51 26.30
CA ARG A 28 11.09 10.85 26.74
C ARG A 28 10.22 11.36 25.59
N ALA A 29 10.76 12.24 24.75
CA ALA A 29 10.05 12.75 23.58
C ALA A 29 9.70 11.63 22.58
N ARG A 30 10.63 10.69 22.34
CA ARG A 30 10.37 9.51 21.49
C ARG A 30 9.32 8.58 22.08
N ALA A 31 9.33 8.36 23.39
CA ALA A 31 8.34 7.53 24.07
C ALA A 31 6.94 8.16 24.03
N GLU A 32 6.86 9.48 24.15
CA GLU A 32 5.61 10.23 24.00
C GLU A 32 5.08 10.15 22.56
N LEU A 33 5.91 10.43 21.57
CA LEU A 33 5.58 10.25 20.15
C LEU A 33 5.07 8.85 19.85
N HIS A 34 5.76 7.81 20.34
CA HIS A 34 5.36 6.42 20.14
C HIS A 34 3.97 6.14 20.69
N ARG A 35 3.70 6.60 21.91
CA ARG A 35 2.40 6.43 22.57
C ARG A 35 1.27 7.15 21.82
N ASP A 36 1.53 8.37 21.35
CA ASP A 36 0.54 9.16 20.60
C ASP A 36 0.24 8.49 19.25
N ASN A 37 1.28 8.08 18.52
CA ASN A 37 1.13 7.31 17.27
C ASN A 37 0.38 5.99 17.50
N LEU A 38 0.69 5.23 18.56
CA LEU A 38 -0.02 3.99 18.89
C LEU A 38 -1.51 4.22 19.11
N LYS A 39 -1.87 5.32 19.79
CA LYS A 39 -3.25 5.69 20.04
C LYS A 39 -3.96 6.02 18.73
N ASP A 40 -3.39 6.92 17.93
CA ASP A 40 -4.02 7.41 16.70
C ASP A 40 -4.13 6.30 15.65
N ILE A 41 -3.08 5.49 15.46
CA ILE A 41 -3.09 4.30 14.60
C ILE A 41 -4.13 3.29 15.11
N GLY A 42 -4.20 3.07 16.42
CA GLY A 42 -5.14 2.14 17.02
C GLY A 42 -6.60 2.56 16.83
N GLU A 43 -6.91 3.84 17.02
CA GLU A 43 -8.25 4.40 16.79
C GLU A 43 -8.62 4.34 15.30
N TRP A 44 -7.72 4.82 14.44
CA TRP A 44 -7.93 4.82 12.99
C TRP A 44 -8.09 3.40 12.44
N GLY A 45 -7.20 2.47 12.77
CA GLY A 45 -7.27 1.11 12.27
C GLY A 45 -8.51 0.35 12.73
N ARG A 46 -9.04 0.64 13.93
CA ARG A 46 -10.28 0.03 14.43
C ARG A 46 -11.49 0.58 13.69
N ASP A 47 -11.54 1.88 13.44
CA ASP A 47 -12.58 2.52 12.61
C ASP A 47 -12.63 1.89 11.20
N LYS A 48 -11.47 1.58 10.63
CA LYS A 48 -11.36 0.92 9.32
C LYS A 48 -11.68 -0.57 9.32
N GLY A 49 -11.73 -1.22 10.48
CA GLY A 49 -11.87 -2.68 10.56
C GLY A 49 -10.68 -3.43 9.97
N LEU A 50 -9.47 -2.86 10.07
CA LEU A 50 -8.26 -3.48 9.55
C LEU A 50 -7.93 -4.79 10.29
N PRO A 51 -7.42 -5.82 9.60
CA PRO A 51 -6.91 -7.01 10.26
C PRO A 51 -5.61 -6.69 11.01
N GLN A 52 -5.38 -7.40 12.11
CA GLN A 52 -4.11 -7.30 12.87
C GLN A 52 -2.88 -7.66 12.03
N GLU A 53 -3.08 -8.37 10.92
CA GLU A 53 -2.05 -8.75 9.96
C GLU A 53 -1.62 -7.61 9.02
N SER A 54 -2.36 -6.49 8.97
CA SER A 54 -2.04 -5.33 8.15
C SER A 54 -0.73 -4.66 8.57
N PHE A 55 -0.05 -4.04 7.61
CA PHE A 55 1.18 -3.26 7.88
C PHE A 55 0.95 -2.18 8.95
N VAL A 56 -0.24 -1.59 8.97
CA VAL A 56 -0.65 -0.53 9.88
C VAL A 56 -0.50 -0.94 11.34
N TYR A 57 -0.91 -2.15 11.71
CA TYR A 57 -0.75 -2.61 13.09
C TYR A 57 0.62 -3.21 13.38
N LYS A 58 1.20 -3.91 12.40
CA LYS A 58 2.43 -4.68 12.62
C LYS A 58 3.70 -3.85 12.66
N ASN A 59 3.79 -2.82 11.82
CA ASN A 59 5.06 -2.16 11.52
C ASN A 59 4.97 -0.65 11.76
N LEU A 60 3.86 -0.02 11.35
CA LEU A 60 3.77 1.43 11.27
C LEU A 60 4.10 2.17 12.59
N PRO A 61 3.64 1.77 13.79
CA PRO A 61 3.95 2.51 15.01
C PRO A 61 5.46 2.60 15.29
N ASP A 62 6.17 1.49 15.12
CA ASP A 62 7.61 1.40 15.33
C ASP A 62 8.37 2.16 14.23
N SER A 63 7.93 2.03 12.97
CA SER A 63 8.50 2.77 11.84
C SER A 63 8.38 4.28 12.05
N LEU A 64 7.20 4.78 12.43
CA LEU A 64 6.99 6.21 12.68
C LEU A 64 7.82 6.73 13.86
N THR A 65 7.92 5.94 14.93
CA THR A 65 8.74 6.29 16.10
C THR A 65 10.22 6.38 15.73
N ARG A 66 10.72 5.41 14.95
CA ARG A 66 12.10 5.40 14.46
C ARG A 66 12.40 6.61 13.58
N GLU A 67 11.46 6.97 12.72
CA GLU A 67 11.60 8.12 11.82
C GLU A 67 11.28 9.47 12.48
N ASN A 68 10.90 9.48 13.76
CA ASN A 68 10.43 10.67 14.48
C ASN A 68 9.32 11.41 13.71
N LEU A 69 8.34 10.66 13.19
CA LEU A 69 7.28 11.13 12.30
C LEU A 69 5.92 10.96 12.97
N GLN A 70 5.08 11.99 12.92
CA GLN A 70 3.71 11.93 13.45
C GLN A 70 2.79 11.24 12.44
N PHE A 71 1.79 10.49 12.92
CA PHE A 71 0.89 9.72 12.06
C PHE A 71 0.15 10.57 11.01
N GLU A 72 -0.34 11.76 11.37
CA GLU A 72 -1.02 12.65 10.41
C GLU A 72 -0.06 13.28 9.38
N GLU A 73 1.20 13.52 9.76
CA GLU A 73 2.23 13.94 8.81
C GLU A 73 2.54 12.81 7.82
N PHE A 74 2.68 11.58 8.32
CA PHE A 74 2.83 10.39 7.48
C PHE A 74 1.67 10.24 6.48
N LYS A 75 0.42 10.35 6.93
CA LYS A 75 -0.76 10.29 6.05
C LYS A 75 -0.74 11.34 4.95
N THR A 76 -0.27 12.54 5.27
CA THR A 76 -0.06 13.59 4.25
C THR A 76 0.99 13.15 3.24
N LEU A 77 2.15 12.68 3.73
CA LEU A 77 3.25 12.24 2.87
C LEU A 77 2.90 11.05 1.98
N THR A 78 2.02 10.13 2.40
CA THR A 78 1.55 9.03 1.51
C THR A 78 0.89 9.54 0.23
N ARG A 79 0.37 10.77 0.22
CA ARG A 79 -0.30 11.42 -0.93
C ARG A 79 0.56 12.46 -1.63
N THR A 80 1.75 12.75 -1.10
CA THR A 80 2.68 13.71 -1.68
C THR A 80 3.48 13.04 -2.78
N HIS A 81 3.55 13.67 -3.96
CA HIS A 81 4.41 13.20 -5.03
C HIS A 81 5.88 13.32 -4.63
N MET A 82 6.75 12.42 -5.10
CA MET A 82 8.16 12.39 -4.70
C MET A 82 8.86 13.75 -4.90
N ASP A 83 8.51 14.51 -5.93
CA ASP A 83 9.14 15.80 -6.26
C ASP A 83 8.81 16.91 -5.25
N ASP A 84 7.68 16.79 -4.55
CA ASP A 84 7.23 17.75 -3.55
C ASP A 84 7.75 17.43 -2.14
N MET A 85 8.55 16.36 -1.99
CA MET A 85 9.15 15.98 -0.72
C MET A 85 10.54 16.60 -0.53
N THR A 86 10.89 16.88 0.72
CA THR A 86 12.29 17.14 1.09
C THR A 86 13.12 15.85 1.08
N GLU A 87 14.44 15.98 1.00
CA GLU A 87 15.37 14.83 1.07
C GLU A 87 15.22 14.01 2.36
N GLU A 88 14.86 14.64 3.48
CA GLU A 88 14.60 13.92 4.73
C GLU A 88 13.28 13.14 4.65
N GLN A 89 12.22 13.76 4.14
CA GLN A 89 10.92 13.09 3.96
C GLN A 89 11.03 11.89 3.02
N VAL A 90 11.79 12.00 1.92
CA VAL A 90 12.07 10.87 1.01
C VAL A 90 12.74 9.72 1.78
N ARG A 91 13.77 10.01 2.57
CA ARG A 91 14.48 8.99 3.37
C ARG A 91 13.58 8.35 4.42
N GLN A 92 12.78 9.13 5.14
CA GLN A 92 11.84 8.65 6.16
C GLN A 92 10.77 7.76 5.51
N MET A 93 10.09 8.26 4.48
CA MET A 93 9.04 7.53 3.76
C MET A 93 9.58 6.25 3.14
N LYS A 94 10.79 6.27 2.57
CA LYS A 94 11.41 5.07 2.02
C LYS A 94 11.62 4.00 3.09
N ARG A 95 12.19 4.36 4.25
CA ARG A 95 12.41 3.39 5.34
C ARG A 95 11.09 2.85 5.89
N ILE A 96 10.04 3.67 5.98
CA ILE A 96 8.70 3.21 6.39
C ILE A 96 8.11 2.28 5.34
N ARG A 97 8.21 2.63 4.05
CA ARG A 97 7.66 1.82 2.95
C ARG A 97 8.39 0.49 2.77
N ASP A 98 9.69 0.45 3.03
CA ASP A 98 10.50 -0.77 2.99
C ASP A 98 10.17 -1.73 4.16
N ASP A 99 9.55 -1.26 5.24
CA ASP A 99 9.04 -2.11 6.34
C ASP A 99 7.70 -2.80 6.00
N VAL A 100 6.99 -2.35 4.97
CA VAL A 100 5.76 -3.01 4.52
C VAL A 100 6.12 -4.41 4.00
N PRO A 101 5.46 -5.49 4.48
CA PRO A 101 5.71 -6.83 3.99
C PRO A 101 5.60 -6.92 2.46
N PRO A 102 6.60 -7.52 1.77
CA PRO A 102 6.58 -7.65 0.32
C PRO A 102 5.51 -8.65 -0.12
N ILE A 103 5.15 -8.64 -1.40
CA ILE A 103 4.35 -9.70 -1.99
C ILE A 103 5.21 -10.96 -2.10
N THR A 104 4.78 -12.02 -1.40
CA THR A 104 5.38 -13.35 -1.41
C THR A 104 4.45 -14.37 -2.06
N ARG A 105 4.84 -15.65 -2.07
CA ARG A 105 3.99 -16.73 -2.57
C ARG A 105 2.73 -16.94 -1.75
N ASP A 106 2.74 -16.52 -0.49
CA ASP A 106 1.61 -16.66 0.42
C ASP A 106 0.70 -15.42 0.44
N THR A 107 1.11 -14.36 -0.26
CA THR A 107 0.39 -13.09 -0.25
C THR A 107 -0.77 -13.12 -1.24
N VAL A 108 -1.99 -12.98 -0.72
CA VAL A 108 -3.16 -12.69 -1.57
C VAL A 108 -3.10 -11.22 -1.97
N VAL A 109 -3.10 -10.97 -3.27
CA VAL A 109 -3.15 -9.62 -3.85
C VAL A 109 -4.54 -9.34 -4.39
N THR A 110 -4.84 -8.05 -4.50
CA THR A 110 -6.09 -7.55 -5.05
C THR A 110 -5.83 -6.52 -6.13
N LYS A 111 -6.65 -6.53 -7.18
CA LYS A 111 -6.57 -5.55 -8.28
C LYS A 111 -7.96 -5.14 -8.72
N VAL A 112 -8.22 -3.85 -8.72
CA VAL A 112 -9.40 -3.26 -9.37
C VAL A 112 -9.13 -3.14 -10.86
N MET A 113 -10.09 -3.58 -11.67
CA MET A 113 -10.02 -3.56 -13.13
C MET A 113 -11.34 -3.01 -13.71
N PRO A 114 -11.32 -2.40 -14.91
CA PRO A 114 -12.54 -1.96 -15.57
C PRO A 114 -13.50 -3.12 -15.80
N TYR A 115 -14.81 -2.85 -15.72
CA TYR A 115 -15.85 -3.87 -15.93
C TYR A 115 -15.74 -4.53 -17.31
N GLU A 116 -15.37 -3.73 -18.32
CA GLU A 116 -15.25 -4.11 -19.73
C GLU A 116 -14.19 -5.19 -19.97
N TYR A 117 -13.28 -5.43 -19.01
CA TYR A 117 -12.28 -6.49 -19.13
C TYR A 117 -12.86 -7.88 -18.91
N LEU A 118 -14.08 -7.99 -18.37
CA LEU A 118 -14.69 -9.27 -17.99
C LEU A 118 -14.79 -10.21 -19.19
N GLU A 119 -15.29 -9.70 -20.31
CA GLU A 119 -15.42 -10.47 -21.55
C GLU A 119 -14.05 -11.01 -21.97
N GLY A 120 -13.01 -10.19 -21.91
CA GLY A 120 -11.65 -10.59 -22.27
C GLY A 120 -11.09 -11.76 -21.43
N TYR A 121 -11.43 -11.80 -20.14
CA TYR A 121 -11.05 -12.91 -19.25
C TYR A 121 -11.86 -14.19 -19.50
N LEU A 122 -13.09 -14.08 -20.00
CA LEU A 122 -14.02 -15.20 -20.19
C LEU A 122 -14.06 -15.76 -21.63
N LYS A 123 -13.27 -15.20 -22.56
CA LYS A 123 -13.19 -15.67 -23.95
C LYS A 123 -12.75 -17.13 -24.05
N GLU A 124 -13.34 -17.86 -25.00
CA GLU A 124 -12.89 -19.21 -25.32
C GLU A 124 -11.53 -19.21 -26.02
N GLU A 125 -11.36 -18.33 -27.00
CA GLU A 125 -10.13 -18.18 -27.77
C GLU A 125 -9.28 -17.01 -27.27
N ASN A 126 -8.02 -17.28 -26.96
CA ASN A 126 -7.02 -16.30 -26.49
C ASN A 126 -7.52 -15.41 -25.32
N PRO A 127 -8.01 -16.00 -24.20
CA PRO A 127 -8.45 -15.22 -23.05
C PRO A 127 -7.30 -14.46 -22.39
N TYR A 128 -7.65 -13.38 -21.71
CA TYR A 128 -6.77 -12.84 -20.68
C TYR A 128 -6.61 -13.86 -19.57
N ASN A 129 -5.37 -14.19 -19.25
CA ASN A 129 -5.06 -15.20 -18.24
C ASN A 129 -3.92 -14.78 -17.30
N THR A 130 -3.51 -13.51 -17.37
CA THR A 130 -2.47 -12.95 -16.50
C THR A 130 -3.00 -11.74 -15.73
N ILE A 131 -2.30 -11.43 -14.63
CA ILE A 131 -2.54 -10.25 -13.81
C ILE A 131 -1.24 -9.45 -13.76
N GLY A 132 -1.31 -8.17 -14.07
CA GLY A 132 -0.17 -7.26 -14.06
C GLY A 132 -0.57 -5.82 -13.69
N GLY A 133 0.41 -4.93 -13.71
CA GLY A 133 0.23 -3.53 -13.33
C GLY A 133 0.10 -3.34 -11.82
N PHE A 134 -0.52 -2.23 -11.41
CA PHE A 134 -0.70 -1.90 -10.00
C PHE A 134 -1.65 -2.86 -9.27
N VAL A 135 -1.24 -3.28 -8.06
CA VAL A 135 -1.97 -4.19 -7.15
C VAL A 135 -1.74 -3.78 -5.70
N THR A 136 -2.57 -4.30 -4.81
CA THR A 136 -2.46 -4.11 -3.36
C THR A 136 -2.49 -5.46 -2.64
N ARG A 137 -1.99 -5.53 -1.40
CA ARG A 137 -2.16 -6.72 -0.56
C ARG A 137 -3.58 -6.77 -0.01
N LYS A 138 -4.18 -7.97 0.05
CA LYS A 138 -5.50 -8.16 0.66
C LYS A 138 -5.53 -7.75 2.13
N ASP A 139 -4.44 -7.95 2.87
CA ASP A 139 -4.38 -7.55 4.29
C ASP A 139 -4.47 -6.02 4.48
N ASP A 140 -4.10 -5.25 3.46
CA ASP A 140 -4.05 -3.78 3.53
C ASP A 140 -5.25 -3.10 2.83
N TYR A 141 -5.97 -3.81 1.94
CA TYR A 141 -7.11 -3.28 1.17
C TYR A 141 -8.42 -4.08 1.32
N GLY A 142 -8.36 -5.29 1.87
CA GLY A 142 -9.44 -6.26 1.86
C GLY A 142 -10.75 -5.79 2.51
N HIS A 143 -10.66 -4.92 3.52
CA HIS A 143 -11.80 -4.31 4.22
C HIS A 143 -12.63 -3.38 3.33
N LEU A 144 -12.06 -2.89 2.22
CA LEU A 144 -12.72 -1.99 1.27
C LEU A 144 -13.27 -2.72 0.04
N MET A 145 -12.93 -4.00 -0.14
CA MET A 145 -13.29 -4.76 -1.33
C MET A 145 -14.80 -4.97 -1.45
N GLY A 146 -15.40 -4.41 -2.51
CA GLY A 146 -16.83 -4.55 -2.80
C GLY A 146 -17.66 -3.33 -2.40
N GLN A 147 -17.04 -2.23 -1.95
CA GLN A 147 -17.72 -0.94 -1.91
C GLN A 147 -18.09 -0.46 -3.31
N ASN A 148 -19.00 0.51 -3.41
CA ASN A 148 -19.34 1.11 -4.69
C ASN A 148 -18.12 1.74 -5.40
N LEU A 149 -18.28 1.99 -6.69
CA LEU A 149 -17.26 2.54 -7.56
C LEU A 149 -16.80 3.92 -7.10
N GLU A 150 -17.70 4.78 -6.61
CA GLU A 150 -17.33 6.12 -6.14
C GLU A 150 -16.34 6.09 -4.97
N ASN A 151 -16.58 5.22 -3.98
CA ASN A 151 -15.65 5.05 -2.86
C ASN A 151 -14.37 4.37 -3.34
N THR A 152 -14.46 3.31 -4.14
CA THR A 152 -13.30 2.60 -4.69
C THR A 152 -12.40 3.53 -5.49
N TYR A 153 -12.99 4.40 -6.31
CA TYR A 153 -12.34 5.45 -7.08
C TYR A 153 -11.52 6.39 -6.18
N LYS A 154 -12.09 6.81 -5.05
CA LYS A 154 -11.40 7.65 -4.05
C LYS A 154 -10.34 6.87 -3.28
N HIS A 155 -10.58 5.61 -2.94
CA HIS A 155 -9.61 4.80 -2.20
C HIS A 155 -8.36 4.52 -3.02
N LEU A 156 -8.51 4.21 -4.31
CA LEU A 156 -7.41 3.78 -5.16
C LEU A 156 -6.86 4.87 -6.07
N ALA A 157 -7.31 6.12 -5.90
CA ALA A 157 -6.92 7.26 -6.73
C ALA A 157 -7.08 6.93 -8.23
N LEU A 158 -8.30 6.54 -8.62
CA LEU A 158 -8.58 6.14 -10.01
C LEU A 158 -8.95 7.35 -10.89
N ASP A 159 -8.60 8.56 -10.46
CA ASP A 159 -8.87 9.85 -11.10
C ASP A 159 -7.80 10.28 -12.10
N TYR A 160 -7.06 9.34 -12.67
CA TYR A 160 -6.08 9.63 -13.72
C TYR A 160 -6.73 10.04 -15.05
N SER A 161 -5.96 10.76 -15.87
CA SER A 161 -6.40 11.17 -17.20
C SER A 161 -6.74 9.96 -18.08
N GLY A 162 -7.92 9.97 -18.70
CA GLY A 162 -8.42 8.85 -19.50
C GLY A 162 -8.84 7.63 -18.67
N SER A 163 -9.11 7.81 -17.38
CA SER A 163 -9.57 6.73 -16.52
C SER A 163 -10.93 6.18 -16.97
N PRO A 164 -11.03 4.86 -17.25
CA PRO A 164 -12.31 4.21 -17.56
C PRO A 164 -13.28 4.28 -16.36
N TYR A 165 -12.76 4.46 -15.14
CA TYR A 165 -13.57 4.60 -13.94
C TYR A 165 -14.22 5.99 -13.83
N THR A 166 -13.52 7.04 -14.29
CA THR A 166 -14.12 8.37 -14.41
C THR A 166 -15.27 8.34 -15.43
N GLU A 167 -15.04 7.75 -16.60
CA GLU A 167 -16.06 7.59 -17.64
C GLU A 167 -17.27 6.79 -17.13
N ALA A 168 -17.05 5.68 -16.42
CA ALA A 168 -18.12 4.90 -15.81
C ALA A 168 -18.96 5.74 -14.84
N LEU A 169 -18.33 6.51 -13.93
CA LEU A 169 -19.03 7.38 -12.98
C LEU A 169 -19.82 8.50 -13.68
N GLU A 170 -19.25 9.13 -14.71
CA GLU A 170 -19.92 10.16 -15.52
C GLU A 170 -21.14 9.61 -16.26
N ASN A 171 -21.09 8.34 -16.66
CA ASN A 171 -22.21 7.62 -17.27
C ASN A 171 -23.20 7.03 -16.23
N GLY A 172 -23.02 7.31 -14.94
CA GLY A 172 -23.88 6.82 -13.86
C GLY A 172 -23.78 5.31 -13.62
N GLN A 173 -22.66 4.70 -13.99
CA GLN A 173 -22.40 3.27 -13.78
C GLN A 173 -21.70 3.06 -12.43
N ASP A 174 -22.17 2.10 -11.64
CA ASP A 174 -21.52 1.65 -10.42
C ASP A 174 -21.06 0.20 -10.59
N ARG A 175 -20.01 0.00 -11.39
CA ARG A 175 -19.50 -1.34 -11.68
C ARG A 175 -18.02 -1.41 -11.98
N TYR A 176 -17.38 -2.47 -11.52
CA TYR A 176 -15.97 -2.78 -11.79
C TYR A 176 -15.67 -4.25 -11.45
N LEU A 177 -14.48 -4.71 -11.82
CA LEU A 177 -13.99 -6.03 -11.44
C LEU A 177 -12.96 -5.93 -10.33
N VAL A 178 -12.89 -6.98 -9.51
CA VAL A 178 -11.80 -7.18 -8.55
C VAL A 178 -11.18 -8.54 -8.76
N PHE A 179 -9.91 -8.58 -9.13
CA PHE A 179 -9.11 -9.79 -8.99
C PHE A 179 -8.73 -9.95 -7.51
N GLU A 180 -8.84 -11.16 -7.00
CA GLU A 180 -8.36 -11.58 -5.69
C GLU A 180 -7.68 -12.93 -5.81
N GLY A 181 -6.39 -13.01 -5.53
CA GLY A 181 -5.67 -14.27 -5.66
C GLY A 181 -4.19 -14.16 -5.39
N ARG A 182 -3.50 -15.30 -5.48
CA ARG A 182 -2.04 -15.34 -5.36
C ARG A 182 -1.40 -15.43 -6.73
N LEU A 183 -0.13 -15.03 -6.78
CA LEU A 183 0.65 -14.94 -7.99
C LEU A 183 1.68 -16.08 -8.02
N THR A 184 1.81 -16.76 -9.16
CA THR A 184 2.78 -17.86 -9.33
C THR A 184 4.25 -17.41 -9.29
N LYS A 185 4.54 -16.12 -9.58
CA LYS A 185 5.89 -15.55 -9.65
C LYS A 185 5.95 -14.20 -8.90
N PRO A 186 5.69 -14.20 -7.58
CA PRO A 186 5.55 -12.96 -6.79
C PRO A 186 6.82 -12.11 -6.79
N LYS A 187 8.00 -12.69 -7.08
CA LYS A 187 9.26 -11.96 -7.24
C LYS A 187 9.27 -10.94 -8.40
N GLN A 188 8.25 -10.95 -9.27
CA GLN A 188 8.06 -9.95 -10.31
C GLN A 188 7.27 -8.73 -9.82
N SER A 189 6.82 -8.71 -8.56
CA SER A 189 6.28 -7.50 -7.94
C SER A 189 7.39 -6.61 -7.42
N GLU A 190 7.20 -5.31 -7.53
CA GLU A 190 8.07 -4.29 -6.97
C GLU A 190 7.27 -3.18 -6.31
N ILE A 191 7.99 -2.30 -5.62
CA ILE A 191 7.44 -1.04 -5.11
C ILE A 191 7.65 -0.01 -6.23
N PRO A 192 6.61 0.72 -6.67
CA PRO A 192 6.73 1.70 -7.75
C PRO A 192 7.43 2.96 -7.27
N TYR A 193 8.72 2.85 -6.97
CA TYR A 193 9.57 3.96 -6.58
C TYR A 193 10.04 4.74 -7.80
N GLY A 194 9.96 6.05 -7.72
CA GLY A 194 10.65 6.94 -8.66
C GLY A 194 12.10 7.19 -8.26
N GLU A 195 12.79 8.01 -9.05
CA GLU A 195 14.26 8.16 -8.96
C GLU A 195 14.74 8.62 -7.57
N ARG A 196 13.99 9.51 -6.91
CA ARG A 196 14.36 10.04 -5.58
C ARG A 196 14.30 8.97 -4.50
N PHE A 197 13.44 7.96 -4.69
CA PHE A 197 13.34 6.78 -3.84
C PHE A 197 14.27 5.63 -4.28
N GLY A 198 15.10 5.86 -5.30
CA GLY A 198 16.05 4.89 -5.84
C GLY A 198 15.44 3.86 -6.79
N GLY A 199 14.23 4.13 -7.31
CA GLY A 199 13.60 3.30 -8.32
C GLY A 199 13.70 3.89 -9.73
N ILE A 200 12.93 3.32 -10.66
CA ILE A 200 12.96 3.67 -12.09
C ILE A 200 11.57 4.02 -12.64
N HIS A 201 10.54 4.09 -11.78
CA HIS A 201 9.20 4.43 -12.21
C HIS A 201 9.09 5.94 -12.50
N ASP A 202 8.40 6.27 -13.59
CA ASP A 202 8.10 7.63 -14.06
C ASP A 202 6.60 7.79 -14.36
N ASP A 203 5.77 6.93 -13.76
CA ASP A 203 4.33 6.93 -13.90
C ASP A 203 3.73 8.30 -13.54
N ALA A 204 2.79 8.78 -14.35
CA ALA A 204 2.12 10.06 -14.13
C ALA A 204 1.20 10.04 -12.89
N LEU A 205 0.77 11.23 -12.46
CA LEU A 205 -0.24 11.36 -11.41
C LEU A 205 -1.48 10.50 -11.74
N PRO A 206 -2.08 9.84 -10.73
CA PRO A 206 -1.88 10.05 -9.29
C PRO A 206 -0.86 9.11 -8.64
N CYS A 207 -0.03 8.39 -9.40
CA CYS A 207 1.09 7.66 -8.80
C CYS A 207 2.03 8.67 -8.13
N THR A 208 2.33 8.45 -6.84
CA THR A 208 3.18 9.36 -6.05
C THR A 208 4.66 9.08 -6.20
N LEU A 209 5.00 7.91 -6.76
CA LEU A 209 6.36 7.39 -6.85
C LEU A 209 7.06 7.19 -5.49
N ASN A 210 6.29 7.25 -4.39
CA ASN A 210 6.76 7.02 -3.01
C ASN A 210 6.39 5.61 -2.48
N GLY A 211 5.67 4.81 -3.28
CA GLY A 211 5.23 3.46 -2.94
C GLY A 211 3.90 3.36 -2.18
N PHE A 212 3.17 4.46 -1.98
CA PHE A 212 1.80 4.47 -1.47
C PHE A 212 0.83 5.09 -2.48
N ILE A 213 -0.40 4.59 -2.49
CA ILE A 213 -1.47 5.15 -3.32
C ILE A 213 -1.85 6.53 -2.78
N ALA A 214 -1.99 7.52 -3.67
CA ALA A 214 -2.47 8.88 -3.35
C ALA A 214 -3.98 8.92 -3.03
N CYS A 215 -4.43 8.11 -2.08
CA CYS A 215 -5.85 7.93 -1.77
C CYS A 215 -6.57 9.29 -1.60
N ARG A 216 -7.70 9.52 -2.28
CA ARG A 216 -8.58 10.69 -2.06
C ARG A 216 -9.47 10.54 -0.83
N SER A 217 -9.59 9.31 -0.33
CA SER A 217 -10.17 8.98 0.96
C SER A 217 -9.19 9.22 2.12
N ASN A 218 -9.48 8.75 3.33
CA ASN A 218 -8.57 8.78 4.49
C ASN A 218 -7.80 7.44 4.68
N GLU A 219 -7.70 6.61 3.65
CA GLU A 219 -7.01 5.31 3.69
C GLU A 219 -5.49 5.44 3.59
N ILE A 220 -4.77 4.40 4.04
CA ILE A 220 -3.32 4.22 3.83
C ILE A 220 -3.15 2.88 3.14
N ILE A 221 -2.74 2.89 1.88
CA ILE A 221 -2.63 1.68 1.07
C ILE A 221 -1.24 1.63 0.42
N PRO A 222 -0.37 0.68 0.82
CA PRO A 222 0.87 0.43 0.10
C PRO A 222 0.60 -0.02 -1.32
N GLU A 223 1.30 0.59 -2.27
CA GLU A 223 1.18 0.29 -3.70
C GLU A 223 2.28 -0.68 -4.13
N PHE A 224 1.92 -1.66 -4.96
CA PHE A 224 2.86 -2.56 -5.63
C PHE A 224 2.59 -2.59 -7.12
N TYR A 225 3.63 -2.82 -7.91
CA TYR A 225 3.54 -3.00 -9.35
C TYR A 225 3.98 -4.41 -9.74
N VAL A 226 3.17 -5.09 -10.53
CA VAL A 226 3.43 -6.46 -11.01
C VAL A 226 3.84 -6.42 -12.47
N LYS A 227 5.10 -6.77 -12.75
CA LYS A 227 5.65 -6.89 -14.11
C LYS A 227 5.13 -8.16 -14.78
N SER A 228 4.07 -8.04 -15.58
CA SER A 228 3.62 -9.09 -16.51
C SER A 228 3.96 -8.70 -17.95
N GLN A 229 4.77 -9.51 -18.63
CA GLN A 229 5.14 -9.31 -20.03
C GLN A 229 4.97 -10.62 -20.81
N PRO A 230 4.85 -10.60 -22.15
CA PRO A 230 4.71 -11.83 -22.94
C PRO A 230 5.82 -12.87 -22.70
N LYS A 231 7.05 -12.41 -22.42
CA LYS A 231 8.21 -13.29 -22.13
C LYS A 231 8.29 -13.74 -20.67
N SER A 232 7.53 -13.11 -19.79
CA SER A 232 7.54 -13.35 -18.34
C SER A 232 6.13 -13.11 -17.76
N PRO A 233 5.15 -13.91 -18.21
CA PRO A 233 3.76 -13.73 -17.81
C PRO A 233 3.60 -14.05 -16.33
N GLN A 234 2.73 -13.27 -15.69
CA GLN A 234 2.34 -13.44 -14.31
C GLN A 234 0.97 -14.10 -14.23
N TYR A 235 0.96 -15.43 -14.05
CA TYR A 235 -0.26 -16.22 -13.91
C TYR A 235 -0.76 -16.19 -12.46
N PRO A 236 -2.08 -16.12 -12.24
CA PRO A 236 -2.68 -16.43 -10.95
C PRO A 236 -2.42 -17.89 -10.52
N GLU A 237 -2.51 -18.18 -9.23
CA GLU A 237 -2.63 -19.56 -8.75
C GLU A 237 -4.06 -20.09 -8.97
N HIS A 238 -4.20 -21.43 -9.09
CA HIS A 238 -5.51 -22.09 -9.15
C HIS A 238 -6.43 -21.59 -8.02
N GLY A 239 -7.70 -21.34 -8.35
CA GLY A 239 -8.68 -20.85 -7.40
C GLY A 239 -8.67 -19.32 -7.20
N SER A 240 -7.71 -18.60 -7.78
CA SER A 240 -7.75 -17.13 -7.80
C SER A 240 -9.02 -16.66 -8.51
N THR A 241 -9.62 -15.58 -8.02
CA THR A 241 -11.00 -15.23 -8.36
C THR A 241 -11.07 -13.85 -9.03
N ILE A 242 -11.93 -13.72 -10.03
CA ILE A 242 -12.46 -12.43 -10.48
C ILE A 242 -13.86 -12.27 -9.90
N TRP A 243 -14.04 -11.18 -9.17
CA TRP A 243 -15.32 -10.72 -8.66
C TRP A 243 -15.84 -9.60 -9.56
N VAL A 244 -17.14 -9.56 -9.75
CA VAL A 244 -17.85 -8.38 -10.27
C VAL A 244 -18.45 -7.66 -9.07
N VAL A 245 -18.29 -6.34 -9.04
CA VAL A 245 -18.97 -5.45 -8.11
C VAL A 245 -19.90 -4.59 -8.94
N GLU A 246 -21.20 -4.65 -8.64
CA GLU A 246 -22.25 -3.88 -9.32
C GLU A 246 -23.22 -3.35 -8.27
N ASP A 247 -23.50 -2.04 -8.28
CA ASP A 247 -24.38 -1.35 -7.33
C ASP A 247 -24.03 -1.66 -5.86
N GLY A 248 -22.72 -1.71 -5.55
CA GLY A 248 -22.19 -2.08 -4.23
C GLY A 248 -22.37 -3.55 -3.84
N VAL A 249 -22.80 -4.42 -4.76
CA VAL A 249 -22.96 -5.86 -4.54
C VAL A 249 -21.82 -6.62 -5.22
N LYS A 250 -21.00 -7.29 -4.42
CA LYS A 250 -19.90 -8.13 -4.89
C LYS A 250 -20.35 -9.57 -5.11
N HIS A 251 -20.21 -10.08 -6.33
CA HIS A 251 -20.48 -11.48 -6.67
C HIS A 251 -19.31 -12.13 -7.42
N LYS A 252 -19.16 -13.44 -7.25
CA LYS A 252 -18.08 -14.20 -7.87
C LYS A 252 -18.41 -14.43 -9.35
N ALA A 253 -17.53 -14.01 -10.25
CA ALA A 253 -17.76 -14.10 -11.69
C ALA A 253 -16.94 -15.21 -12.35
N ALA A 254 -15.67 -15.36 -11.96
CA ALA A 254 -14.78 -16.35 -12.57
C ALA A 254 -13.71 -16.86 -11.59
N VAL A 255 -13.22 -18.06 -11.84
CA VAL A 255 -12.14 -18.69 -11.07
C VAL A 255 -11.03 -19.13 -12.03
N PHE A 256 -9.78 -18.89 -11.67
CA PHE A 256 -8.63 -19.31 -12.47
C PHE A 256 -8.42 -20.81 -12.34
N ASP A 257 -8.44 -21.51 -13.48
CA ASP A 257 -8.07 -22.91 -13.61
C ASP A 257 -6.67 -23.00 -14.23
N ASP A 258 -5.74 -23.64 -13.52
CA ASP A 258 -4.35 -23.80 -13.93
C ASP A 258 -4.11 -24.97 -14.90
N ASN A 259 -5.07 -25.89 -15.05
CA ASN A 259 -5.03 -26.91 -16.09
C ASN A 259 -5.46 -26.32 -17.43
N GLU A 260 -6.51 -25.49 -17.42
CA GLU A 260 -6.98 -24.79 -18.62
C GLU A 260 -6.21 -23.50 -18.90
N MET A 261 -5.43 -23.01 -17.93
CA MET A 261 -4.64 -21.78 -17.99
C MET A 261 -5.48 -20.55 -18.35
N LYS A 262 -6.71 -20.47 -17.81
CA LYS A 262 -7.66 -19.37 -18.02
C LYS A 262 -8.62 -19.21 -16.85
N PHE A 263 -9.36 -18.11 -16.83
CA PHE A 263 -10.50 -17.96 -15.94
C PHE A 263 -11.71 -18.67 -16.53
N VAL A 264 -12.35 -19.52 -15.72
CA VAL A 264 -13.61 -20.20 -16.06
C VAL A 264 -14.77 -19.51 -15.33
N PRO A 265 -15.95 -19.33 -15.96
CA PRO A 265 -17.12 -18.79 -15.29
C PRO A 265 -17.43 -19.53 -13.99
N TYR A 266 -17.80 -18.77 -12.96
CA TYR A 266 -18.25 -19.36 -11.71
C TYR A 266 -19.72 -19.75 -11.81
N GLU A 267 -20.00 -21.05 -11.87
CA GLU A 267 -21.35 -21.60 -11.74
C GLU A 267 -21.62 -21.94 -10.27
N ASP A 268 -22.59 -21.25 -9.69
CA ASP A 268 -23.02 -21.53 -8.33
C ASP A 268 -23.85 -22.83 -8.35
N ALA A 269 -23.30 -23.94 -7.84
CA ALA A 269 -23.90 -25.28 -7.89
C ALA A 269 -25.23 -25.42 -7.13
N ASN A 270 -25.76 -24.32 -6.56
CA ASN A 270 -26.98 -24.25 -5.77
C ASN A 270 -28.06 -23.31 -6.37
N LYS A 271 -28.01 -23.02 -7.68
CA LYS A 271 -29.11 -22.37 -8.40
C LYS A 271 -29.92 -23.37 -9.23
#